data_AF-A0AAJ1Q642-F1
#
_entry.id   AF-A0AAJ1Q642-F1
#
_cell.length_a   1.000
_cell.length_b   1.000
_cell.length_c   1.000
_cell.angle_alpha   90.00
_cell.angle_beta   90.00
_cell.angle_gamma   90.00
#
_symmetry.space_group_name_H-M   'P 1'
#
loop_
_entity.id
_entity.type
_entity.pdbx_description
1 polymer ?
#
loop_
_entity_poly.entity_id
_entity_poly.type
_entity_poly.pdbx_seq_one_letter_code
_entity_poly.pdbx_strand_id
1 'polypeptide(L)'
;MAKKLTKQQRELIEYELRRGTSKSRIAALLEVDYDTGIKMIDRVKADIRPNIGDKISFEFRGSDMAGIITKLLSNSAVVDIYWEESDRMMQDIMEDKTIVNFKDIISFISLPPQEEDKDIVLNPQPKIHQSDSFAEEKE
;
A
#
# COMPACT_ATOMS: atom_id res chain seq x y z
N MET A 1 12.10 2.47 -26.42
CA MET A 1 10.80 1.77 -26.47
C MET A 1 10.63 0.94 -25.19
N ALA A 2 9.67 1.29 -24.33
CA ALA A 2 9.44 0.55 -23.09
C ALA A 2 8.67 -0.75 -23.41
N LYS A 3 9.31 -1.91 -23.24
CA LYS A 3 8.61 -3.21 -23.26
C LYS A 3 7.45 -3.13 -22.26
N LYS A 4 6.22 -3.19 -22.76
CA LYS A 4 5.02 -3.32 -21.93
C LYS A 4 5.10 -4.66 -21.22
N LEU A 5 4.94 -4.69 -19.89
CA LEU A 5 4.79 -5.95 -19.16
C LEU A 5 3.60 -6.71 -19.75
N THR A 6 3.74 -8.03 -19.92
CA THR A 6 2.59 -8.88 -20.24
C THR A 6 1.71 -9.06 -19.00
N LYS A 7 0.39 -9.26 -19.18
CA LYS A 7 -0.55 -9.44 -18.06
C LYS A 7 -0.13 -10.57 -17.12
N GLN A 8 0.36 -11.69 -17.68
CA GLN A 8 0.85 -12.84 -16.92
C GLN A 8 2.05 -12.50 -16.04
N GLN A 9 3.00 -11.70 -16.53
CA GLN A 9 4.15 -11.27 -15.73
C GLN A 9 3.72 -10.35 -14.58
N ARG A 10 2.73 -9.48 -14.82
CA ARG A 10 2.18 -8.61 -13.78
C ARG A 10 1.49 -9.42 -12.68
N GLU A 11 0.62 -10.36 -13.05
CA GLU A 11 -0.08 -11.24 -12.09
C GLU A 11 0.91 -12.07 -11.25
N LEU A 12 1.95 -12.62 -11.88
CA LEU A 12 3.00 -13.37 -11.18
C LEU A 12 3.76 -12.49 -10.18
N ILE A 13 4.12 -11.27 -10.58
CA ILE A 13 4.79 -10.31 -9.69
C ILE A 13 3.87 -9.91 -8.53
N GLU A 14 2.59 -9.60 -8.80
CA GLU A 14 1.62 -9.24 -7.77
C GLU A 14 1.42 -10.38 -6.77
N TYR A 15 1.29 -11.61 -7.25
CA TYR A 15 1.15 -12.80 -6.43
C TYR A 15 2.37 -13.05 -5.53
N GLU A 16 3.58 -13.01 -6.10
CA GLU A 16 4.81 -13.23 -5.35
C GLU A 16 5.13 -12.07 -4.38
N LEU A 17 4.79 -10.84 -4.75
CA LEU A 17 4.90 -9.68 -3.86
C LEU A 17 3.95 -9.81 -2.66
N ARG A 18 2.70 -10.27 -2.86
CA ARG A 18 1.76 -10.52 -1.75
C ARG A 18 2.25 -11.63 -0.81
N ARG A 19 2.91 -12.67 -1.35
CA ARG A 19 3.51 -13.74 -0.53
C ARG A 19 4.77 -13.31 0.23
N GLY A 20 5.30 -12.11 -0.03
CA GLY A 20 6.53 -11.62 0.59
C GLY A 20 7.80 -12.24 0.00
N THR A 21 7.74 -12.76 -1.23
CA THR A 21 8.90 -13.34 -1.92
C THR A 21 9.95 -12.25 -2.22
N SER A 22 11.24 -12.60 -2.09
CA SER A 22 12.34 -11.65 -2.32
C SER A 22 12.42 -11.18 -3.78
N LYS A 23 12.82 -9.92 -4.00
CA LYS A 23 12.96 -9.34 -5.34
C LYS A 23 13.87 -10.15 -6.27
N SER A 24 14.94 -10.74 -5.72
CA SER A 24 15.85 -11.62 -6.47
C SER A 24 15.17 -12.91 -6.95
N ARG A 25 14.30 -13.49 -6.12
CA ARG A 25 13.58 -14.72 -6.46
C ARG A 25 12.48 -14.47 -7.49
N ILE A 26 11.81 -13.31 -7.42
CA ILE A 26 10.85 -12.88 -8.45
C ILE A 26 11.57 -12.67 -9.79
N ALA A 27 12.74 -12.03 -9.80
CA ALA A 27 13.53 -11.85 -11.03
C ALA A 27 13.95 -13.20 -11.66
N ALA A 28 14.35 -14.16 -10.82
CA ALA A 28 14.67 -15.52 -11.27
C ALA A 28 13.45 -16.26 -11.85
N LEU A 29 12.27 -16.12 -11.24
CA LEU A 29 11.02 -16.72 -11.73
C LEU A 29 10.55 -16.13 -13.07
N LEU A 30 10.88 -14.86 -13.32
CA LEU A 30 10.57 -14.17 -14.57
C LEU A 30 11.61 -14.40 -15.67
N GLU A 31 12.69 -15.13 -15.37
CA GLU A 31 13.84 -15.37 -16.27
C GLU A 31 14.44 -14.06 -16.81
N VAL A 32 14.51 -13.03 -15.96
CA VAL A 32 15.09 -11.72 -16.30
C VAL A 32 16.28 -11.37 -15.40
N ASP A 33 17.16 -10.52 -15.92
CA ASP A 33 18.25 -9.95 -15.12
C ASP A 33 17.72 -9.23 -13.88
N TYR A 34 18.50 -9.27 -12.79
CA TYR A 34 18.13 -8.67 -11.51
C TYR A 34 17.71 -7.19 -11.64
N ASP A 35 18.48 -6.39 -12.37
CA ASP A 35 18.19 -4.96 -12.60
C ASP A 35 16.89 -4.74 -13.38
N THR A 36 16.59 -5.63 -14.33
CA THR A 36 15.35 -5.59 -15.10
C THR A 36 14.17 -6.03 -14.23
N GLY A 37 14.35 -7.09 -13.44
CA GLY A 37 13.37 -7.59 -12.48
C GLY A 37 13.00 -6.53 -11.44
N ILE A 38 13.97 -5.80 -10.88
CA ILE A 38 13.71 -4.68 -9.97
C ILE A 38 12.83 -3.62 -10.64
N LYS A 39 13.16 -3.18 -11.86
CA LYS A 39 12.37 -2.17 -12.57
C LYS A 39 10.93 -2.63 -12.85
N MET A 40 10.75 -3.92 -13.16
CA MET A 40 9.43 -4.50 -13.36
C MET A 40 8.64 -4.57 -12.04
N ILE A 41 9.28 -5.04 -10.98
CA ILE A 41 8.72 -5.11 -9.63
C ILE A 41 8.33 -3.73 -9.13
N ASP A 42 9.18 -2.72 -9.29
CA ASP A 42 8.91 -1.37 -8.81
C ASP A 42 7.79 -0.69 -9.62
N ARG A 43 7.67 -0.99 -10.93
CA ARG A 43 6.50 -0.56 -11.72
C ARG A 43 5.20 -1.19 -11.24
N VAL A 44 5.20 -2.51 -11.06
CA VAL A 44 4.00 -3.21 -10.56
C VAL A 44 3.67 -2.73 -9.15
N LYS A 45 4.68 -2.56 -8.28
CA LYS A 45 4.53 -2.02 -6.93
C LYS A 45 3.96 -0.61 -6.92
N ALA A 46 4.37 0.24 -7.87
CA ALA A 46 3.81 1.59 -8.02
C ALA A 46 2.36 1.57 -8.49
N ASP A 47 2.00 0.66 -9.41
CA ASP A 47 0.64 0.52 -9.91
C ASP A 47 -0.34 -0.04 -8.85
N ILE A 48 0.13 -0.88 -7.92
CA ILE A 48 -0.69 -1.41 -6.81
C ILE A 48 -0.60 -0.56 -5.54
N ARG A 49 0.21 0.50 -5.52
CA ARG A 49 0.42 1.27 -4.30
C ARG A 49 -0.88 2.01 -3.99
N PRO A 50 -1.47 1.81 -2.80
CA PRO A 50 -2.63 2.58 -2.38
C PRO A 50 -2.31 4.08 -2.35
N ASN A 51 -3.30 4.89 -2.69
CA ASN A 51 -3.29 6.34 -2.53
C ASN A 51 -4.02 6.76 -1.25
N ILE A 52 -3.74 7.99 -0.80
CA ILE A 52 -4.50 8.61 0.28
C ILE A 52 -5.92 8.88 -0.23
N GLY A 53 -6.93 8.49 0.53
CA GLY A 53 -8.35 8.54 0.15
C GLY A 53 -8.87 7.26 -0.48
N ASP A 54 -8.00 6.28 -0.79
CA ASP A 54 -8.46 4.99 -1.30
C ASP A 54 -9.18 4.21 -0.20
N LYS A 55 -10.32 3.63 -0.56
CA LYS A 55 -11.13 2.79 0.30
C LYS A 55 -10.73 1.34 0.07
N ILE A 56 -10.43 0.62 1.14
CA ILE A 56 -9.88 -0.73 1.09
C ILE A 56 -10.70 -1.68 1.96
N SER A 57 -10.73 -2.94 1.56
CA SER A 57 -11.12 -4.05 2.41
C SER A 57 -9.88 -4.79 2.90
N PHE A 58 -9.88 -5.20 4.16
CA PHE A 58 -8.82 -5.97 4.78
C PHE A 58 -9.42 -6.95 5.80
N GLU A 59 -8.76 -8.07 6.03
CA GLU A 59 -9.17 -9.01 7.06
C GLU A 59 -8.34 -8.78 8.32
N PHE A 60 -9.01 -8.68 9.47
CA PHE A 60 -8.35 -8.60 10.75
C PHE A 60 -8.89 -9.68 11.68
N ARG A 61 -8.02 -10.62 12.08
CA ARG A 61 -8.35 -11.75 12.97
C ARG A 61 -9.54 -12.60 12.49
N GLY A 62 -9.75 -12.73 11.19
CA GLY A 62 -10.86 -13.49 10.63
C GLY A 62 -12.15 -12.70 10.43
N SER A 63 -12.17 -11.40 10.76
CA SER A 63 -13.29 -10.51 10.47
C SER A 63 -12.97 -9.62 9.27
N ASP A 64 -13.95 -9.48 8.38
CA ASP A 64 -13.88 -8.57 7.25
C ASP A 64 -14.06 -7.12 7.72
N MET A 65 -13.11 -6.27 7.34
CA MET A 65 -13.06 -4.87 7.72
C MET A 65 -12.95 -4.00 6.45
N ALA A 66 -13.53 -2.82 6.51
CA ALA A 66 -13.48 -1.82 5.46
C ALA A 66 -12.99 -0.50 6.02
N GLY A 67 -12.28 0.29 5.23
CA GLY A 67 -11.82 1.60 5.69
C GLY A 67 -11.17 2.47 4.62
N ILE A 68 -10.94 3.73 4.95
CA ILE A 68 -10.32 4.73 4.06
C ILE A 68 -8.90 5.05 4.49
N ILE A 69 -7.98 5.09 3.53
CA ILE A 69 -6.58 5.39 3.81
C ILE A 69 -6.41 6.89 4.07
N THR A 70 -6.06 7.25 5.29
CA THR A 70 -5.81 8.65 5.68
C THR A 70 -4.34 9.03 5.58
N LYS A 71 -3.43 8.06 5.74
CA LYS A 71 -1.99 8.29 5.67
C LYS A 71 -1.23 7.08 5.14
N LEU A 72 -0.31 7.33 4.22
CA LEU A 72 0.59 6.29 3.70
C LEU A 72 1.91 6.27 4.48
N LEU A 73 2.36 5.06 4.83
CA LEU A 73 3.69 4.77 5.36
C LEU A 73 4.49 3.97 4.31
N SER A 74 5.70 3.54 4.67
CA SER A 74 6.61 2.85 3.74
C SER A 74 6.08 1.48 3.27
N ASN A 75 5.49 0.70 4.19
CA ASN A 75 4.95 -0.65 3.92
C ASN A 75 3.53 -0.85 4.50
N SER A 76 2.94 0.22 5.02
CA SER A 76 1.64 0.20 5.72
C SER A 76 0.86 1.47 5.40
N ALA A 77 -0.42 1.48 5.73
CA ALA A 77 -1.28 2.65 5.69
C ALA A 77 -1.98 2.81 7.03
N VAL A 78 -2.25 4.05 7.43
CA VAL A 78 -3.23 4.38 8.45
C VAL A 78 -4.58 4.43 7.75
N VAL A 79 -5.53 3.68 8.31
CA VAL A 79 -6.86 3.44 7.78
C VAL A 79 -7.87 3.89 8.83
N ASP A 80 -8.78 4.78 8.44
CA ASP A 80 -10.02 5.02 9.20
C ASP A 80 -10.99 3.88 8.90
N ILE A 81 -11.49 3.21 9.93
CA ILE A 81 -12.41 2.09 9.79
C ILE A 81 -13.79 2.64 9.45
N TYR A 82 -14.37 2.09 8.38
CA TYR A 82 -15.73 2.36 7.97
C TYR A 82 -16.64 1.34 8.65
N TRP A 83 -17.12 1.66 9.85
CA TRP A 83 -17.89 0.74 10.71
C TRP A 83 -19.23 0.28 10.11
N GLU A 84 -19.81 1.06 9.20
CA GLU A 84 -21.04 0.66 8.50
C GLU A 84 -20.85 -0.57 7.60
N GLU A 85 -19.64 -0.81 7.12
CA GLU A 85 -19.27 -1.89 6.19
C GLU A 85 -18.27 -2.87 6.82
N SER A 86 -18.03 -2.72 8.13
CA SER A 86 -17.14 -3.58 8.92
C SER A 86 -17.92 -4.38 9.95
N ASP A 87 -17.32 -5.46 10.45
CA ASP A 87 -17.91 -6.24 11.53
C ASP A 87 -18.07 -5.40 12.81
N ARG A 88 -19.31 -5.21 13.25
CA ARG A 88 -19.64 -4.44 14.46
C ARG A 88 -19.06 -5.05 15.73
N MET A 89 -18.80 -6.36 15.76
CA MET A 89 -18.14 -6.98 16.92
C MET A 89 -16.71 -6.45 17.12
N MET A 90 -16.07 -5.95 16.06
CA MET A 90 -14.74 -5.38 16.13
C MET A 90 -14.75 -3.93 16.66
N GLN A 91 -15.91 -3.28 16.71
CA GLN A 91 -16.06 -1.91 17.22
C GLN A 91 -15.70 -1.79 18.70
N ASP A 92 -15.93 -2.85 19.47
CA ASP A 92 -15.57 -2.89 20.90
C ASP A 92 -14.08 -3.18 21.13
N ILE A 93 -13.33 -3.58 20.09
CA ILE A 93 -11.96 -4.10 20.20
C ILE A 93 -10.94 -3.18 19.51
N MET A 94 -11.33 -2.55 18.40
CA MET A 94 -10.43 -1.70 17.62
C MET A 94 -10.77 -0.22 17.81
N GLU A 95 -9.74 0.60 17.69
CA GLU A 95 -9.89 2.05 17.55
C GLU A 95 -10.39 2.39 16.14
N ASP A 96 -11.04 3.55 15.99
CA ASP A 96 -11.54 4.05 14.70
C ASP A 96 -10.43 4.18 13.65
N LYS A 97 -9.17 4.36 14.08
CA LYS A 97 -7.99 4.38 13.21
C LYS A 97 -7.09 3.20 13.49
N THR A 98 -6.71 2.48 12.45
CA THR A 98 -5.79 1.34 12.56
C THR A 98 -4.68 1.39 11.51
N ILE A 99 -3.59 0.68 11.75
CA ILE A 99 -2.47 0.56 10.82
C ILE A 99 -2.57 -0.79 10.11
N VAL A 100 -2.78 -0.75 8.80
CA VAL A 100 -2.89 -1.95 7.95
C VAL A 100 -1.64 -2.08 7.09
N ASN A 101 -1.05 -3.27 7.05
CA ASN A 101 0.07 -3.56 6.15
C ASN A 101 -0.46 -3.81 4.74
N PHE A 102 0.26 -3.39 3.71
CA PHE A 102 -0.17 -3.61 2.32
C PHE A 102 -0.36 -5.09 1.96
N LYS A 103 0.32 -6.00 2.65
CA LYS A 103 0.12 -7.45 2.46
C LYS A 103 -1.27 -7.94 2.89
N ASP A 104 -1.91 -7.23 3.83
CA ASP A 104 -3.18 -7.60 4.45
C ASP A 104 -4.37 -6.92 3.73
N ILE A 105 -4.10 -6.08 2.73
CA ILE A 105 -5.12 -5.45 1.90
C ILE A 105 -5.66 -6.47 0.89
N ILE A 106 -6.96 -6.76 0.99
CA ILE A 106 -7.64 -7.74 0.14
C ILE A 106 -8.01 -7.08 -1.19
N SER A 107 -8.81 -6.01 -1.15
CA SER A 107 -9.28 -5.33 -2.35
C SER A 107 -9.47 -3.83 -2.14
N PHE A 108 -9.44 -3.08 -3.24
CA PHE A 108 -9.85 -1.67 -3.29
C PHE A 108 -11.35 -1.62 -3.59
N ILE A 109 -12.11 -0.98 -2.71
CA ILE A 109 -13.57 -0.87 -2.78
C ILE A 109 -13.97 0.59 -2.98
N SER A 110 -15.17 0.83 -3.51
CA SER A 110 -15.74 2.18 -3.62
C SER A 110 -16.87 2.30 -2.61
N LEU A 111 -16.57 2.73 -1.39
CA LEU A 111 -17.60 3.02 -0.38
C LEU A 111 -18.33 4.33 -0.72
N PRO A 112 -19.60 4.48 -0.33
CA PRO A 112 -20.30 5.76 -0.42
C PRO A 112 -19.62 6.84 0.46
N PRO A 113 -19.80 8.14 0.15
CA PRO A 113 -19.32 9.23 0.99
C PRO A 113 -20.13 9.31 2.30
N GLN A 114 -19.47 9.48 3.45
CA GLN A 114 -20.12 9.66 4.75
C GLN A 114 -20.05 11.11 5.24
N GLU A 115 -20.95 11.48 6.16
CA GLU A 115 -20.92 12.82 6.77
C GLU A 115 -19.65 13.08 7.60
N GLU A 116 -19.01 12.03 8.10
CA GLU A 116 -17.75 12.06 8.87
C GLU A 116 -16.51 12.39 8.01
N ASP A 117 -16.61 12.28 6.67
CA ASP A 117 -15.57 12.72 5.74
C ASP A 117 -15.36 14.25 5.75
N LYS A 118 -16.32 15.02 6.29
CA LYS A 118 -16.27 16.49 6.33
C LYS A 118 -15.25 17.03 7.35
N ASP A 119 -14.96 16.27 8.40
CA ASP A 119 -14.09 16.69 9.51
C ASP A 119 -12.67 16.11 9.42
N ILE A 120 -12.36 15.34 8.36
CA ILE A 120 -10.98 14.90 8.09
C ILE A 120 -10.17 16.10 7.60
N VAL A 121 -9.64 16.87 8.55
CA VAL A 121 -8.56 17.83 8.28
C VAL A 121 -7.34 17.01 7.86
N LEU A 122 -7.16 16.85 6.55
CA LEU A 122 -5.91 16.43 5.92
C LEU A 122 -4.84 17.45 6.28
N ASN A 123 -4.25 17.34 7.47
CA ASN A 123 -3.08 18.12 7.82
C ASN A 123 -2.00 17.76 6.79
N PRO A 124 -1.58 18.70 5.93
CA PRO A 124 -0.50 18.43 4.99
C PRO A 124 0.70 18.02 5.81
N GLN A 125 1.28 16.86 5.49
CA GLN A 125 2.46 16.40 6.21
C GLN A 125 3.54 17.49 6.17
N PRO A 126 4.29 17.70 7.27
CA PRO A 126 5.40 18.64 7.26
C PRO A 126 6.37 18.20 6.16
N LYS A 127 6.68 19.11 5.24
CA LYS A 127 7.70 18.89 4.21
C LYS A 127 9.01 18.58 4.93
N ILE A 128 9.49 17.35 4.80
CA ILE A 128 10.83 16.98 5.24
C ILE A 128 11.79 17.80 4.37
N HIS A 129 12.40 18.85 4.93
CA HIS A 129 13.54 19.49 4.29
C HIS A 129 14.70 18.49 4.31
N GLN A 130 14.98 17.88 3.16
CA GLN A 130 16.27 17.23 2.93
C GLN A 130 17.35 18.32 2.97
N SER A 131 18.09 18.38 4.08
CA SER A 131 19.35 19.11 4.13
C SER A 131 20.42 18.26 3.44
N ASP A 132 20.60 18.50 2.15
CA ASP A 132 21.79 18.08 1.42
C ASP A 132 23.00 18.89 1.93
N SER A 133 23.92 18.25 2.65
CA SER A 133 25.36 18.57 2.62
C SER A 133 26.14 17.70 3.61
N PHE A 134 26.59 16.54 3.17
CA PHE A 134 27.88 16.00 3.61
C PHE A 134 28.61 15.53 2.36
N ALA A 135 29.22 16.50 1.66
CA ALA A 135 30.26 16.23 0.70
C ALA A 135 31.60 16.41 1.43
N GLU A 136 32.38 15.34 1.40
CA GLU A 136 33.76 15.25 1.83
C GLU A 136 34.62 16.34 1.15
N GLU A 137 35.43 17.05 1.92
CA GLU A 137 36.66 17.64 1.39
C GLU A 137 37.85 16.94 2.07
N LYS A 138 38.49 16.08 1.28
CA LYS A 138 39.90 15.74 1.41
C LYS A 138 40.68 16.76 0.59
N GLU A 139 41.56 17.52 1.24
CA GLU A 139 42.98 17.69 0.89
C GLU A 139 43.71 18.46 1.99
#